data_AF-A0A7X8UBU8-F1
#
_entry.id   AF-A0A7X8UBU8-F1
#
_cell.length_a   1.000
_cell.length_b   1.000
_cell.length_c   1.000
_cell.angle_alpha   90.00
_cell.angle_beta   90.00
_cell.angle_gamma   90.00
#
_symmetry.space_group_name_H-M   'P 1'
#
loop_
_entity.id
_entity.type
_entity.pdbx_description
1 polymer ?
#
loop_
_entity_poly.entity_id
_entity_poly.type
_entity_poly.pdbx_seq_one_letter_code
_entity_poly.pdbx_strand_id
1 'polypeptide(L)'
;MGTLRGGGGAAAEAERAGSARSAVTYLAIPRPWFISLLVILVAPWLAVAAFLLKPEAPAEGRPPDPAQERRVGRWGKLTLLPIVIAPPMELVFTDWGFSPHPAWFFPGTDADGAVALLRAVGVPGEDADRLRGKMRTERRTGGVLLLPDPAWVRGLEPGLRGRLYHLLAGNGFNPDQVQAFRFRGASLEEWLGGAMIDGRTRGLVEPLVYRDGDYMLFSDIELVRAEIGEEELRRLGKGLFRQRTVLAGLSVGAPGDLDALVEYWGRGGRRTEIRPLLESISRGESETVDVVHLLPPFARDRLYSYPQLSVADLDRPTVANCLWTALNFFSSRPDDRFLDDAVALRTLREDYFIVEGELELGDIIAFVDESGDFFHAVVQIADNLVFSKNGISALSPWTLMTLEEVKGYYRWRSENPRLIVHRRKGL
;
A
#
# COMPACT_ATOMS: atom_id res chain seq x y z
N MET A 1 -84.79 -31.13 61.96
CA MET A 1 -84.75 -30.68 63.36
C MET A 1 -83.93 -29.39 63.38
N GLY A 2 -84.55 -28.26 63.76
CA GLY A 2 -83.94 -26.92 63.86
C GLY A 2 -84.06 -26.05 62.59
N THR A 3 -85.09 -25.18 62.42
CA THR A 3 -85.17 -23.75 62.85
C THR A 3 -84.24 -22.81 62.08
N LEU A 4 -84.56 -21.59 61.65
CA LEU A 4 -85.73 -20.71 61.64
C LEU A 4 -85.31 -19.45 60.82
N ARG A 5 -86.27 -18.81 60.15
CA ARG A 5 -86.42 -17.36 59.91
C ARG A 5 -85.21 -16.48 59.50
N GLY A 6 -85.36 -15.85 58.34
CA GLY A 6 -86.03 -14.54 58.27
C GLY A 6 -85.19 -13.30 57.92
N GLY A 7 -85.51 -12.71 56.76
CA GLY A 7 -85.90 -11.29 56.67
C GLY A 7 -84.86 -10.25 56.23
N GLY A 8 -85.12 -9.64 55.06
CA GLY A 8 -85.37 -8.19 55.00
C GLY A 8 -84.44 -7.31 54.14
N GLY A 9 -85.07 -6.60 53.18
CA GLY A 9 -84.66 -5.28 52.63
C GLY A 9 -83.77 -5.33 51.38
N ALA A 10 -84.05 -4.81 50.17
CA ALA A 10 -84.93 -3.80 49.54
C ALA A 10 -84.08 -2.69 48.87
N ALA A 11 -84.37 -2.45 47.57
CA ALA A 11 -84.08 -1.27 46.73
C ALA A 11 -82.59 -0.95 46.46
N ALA A 12 -82.13 -0.42 45.33
CA ALA A 12 -82.60 0.01 44.00
C ALA A 12 -81.36 -0.22 43.07
N GLU A 13 -81.35 -0.20 41.74
CA GLU A 13 -81.73 0.82 40.78
C GLU A 13 -81.14 0.38 39.42
N ALA A 14 -81.65 0.99 38.35
CA ALA A 14 -81.05 1.10 37.01
C ALA A 14 -81.40 0.08 35.90
N GLU A 15 -81.68 0.70 34.75
CA GLU A 15 -81.72 0.21 33.37
C GLU A 15 -82.96 -0.50 32.86
N ARG A 16 -83.85 0.29 32.24
CA ARG A 16 -84.54 -0.14 31.00
C ARG A 16 -84.56 0.97 29.94
N ALA A 17 -84.12 0.55 28.78
CA ALA A 17 -84.07 1.25 27.51
C ALA A 17 -85.46 1.64 26.96
N GLY A 18 -85.49 2.71 26.17
CA GLY A 18 -86.68 3.17 25.46
C GLY A 18 -86.35 4.09 24.27
N SER A 19 -86.07 3.48 23.12
CA SER A 19 -86.38 3.90 21.75
C SER A 19 -86.69 5.39 21.47
N ALA A 20 -85.77 6.08 20.77
CA ALA A 20 -86.08 7.30 20.02
C ALA A 20 -85.48 7.25 18.60
N ARG A 21 -86.33 7.47 17.60
CA ARG A 21 -86.02 7.47 16.16
C ARG A 21 -85.02 8.58 15.84
N SER A 22 -83.84 8.23 15.32
CA SER A 22 -82.84 9.20 14.85
C SER A 22 -83.25 9.76 13.48
N ALA A 23 -83.54 11.05 13.42
CA ALA A 23 -83.58 11.81 12.18
C ALA A 23 -82.18 11.80 11.55
N VAL A 24 -82.07 11.38 10.30
CA VAL A 24 -80.82 11.42 9.54
C VAL A 24 -80.59 12.88 9.10
N THR A 25 -79.70 13.58 9.80
CA THR A 25 -79.23 14.90 9.41
C THR A 25 -78.19 14.74 8.30
N TYR A 26 -78.55 15.08 7.06
CA TYR A 26 -77.60 15.12 5.95
C TYR A 26 -76.69 16.33 6.13
N LEU A 27 -75.46 16.10 6.58
CA LEU A 27 -74.42 17.13 6.60
C LEU A 27 -73.97 17.38 5.15
N ALA A 28 -74.49 18.43 4.52
CA ALA A 28 -74.06 18.85 3.19
C ALA A 28 -72.65 19.47 3.30
N ILE A 29 -71.61 18.63 3.24
CA ILE A 29 -70.23 19.10 3.22
C ILE A 29 -70.00 19.76 1.85
N PRO A 30 -69.66 21.06 1.80
CA PRO A 30 -69.44 21.76 0.54
C PRO A 30 -68.28 21.11 -0.21
N ARG A 31 -68.45 20.90 -1.53
CA ARG A 31 -67.42 20.31 -2.42
C ARG A 31 -65.98 20.78 -2.21
N PRO A 32 -65.67 22.08 -1.93
CA PRO A 32 -64.29 22.49 -1.65
C PRO A 32 -63.67 21.82 -0.42
N TRP A 33 -64.46 21.45 0.59
CA TRP A 33 -63.96 20.75 1.78
C TRP A 33 -63.49 19.32 1.46
N PHE A 34 -64.23 18.61 0.61
CA PHE A 34 -63.81 17.28 0.15
C PHE A 34 -62.52 17.35 -0.68
N ILE A 35 -62.37 18.38 -1.52
CA ILE A 35 -61.16 18.59 -2.30
C ILE A 35 -59.98 18.89 -1.38
N SER A 36 -60.13 19.79 -0.41
CA SER A 36 -59.07 20.09 0.56
C SER A 36 -58.67 18.87 1.38
N LEU A 37 -59.64 18.08 1.84
CA LEU A 37 -59.35 16.86 2.61
C LEU A 37 -58.66 15.80 1.75
N LEU A 38 -59.07 15.65 0.48
CA LEU A 38 -58.43 14.76 -0.49
C LEU A 38 -56.98 15.19 -0.77
N VAL A 39 -56.72 16.49 -0.95
CA VAL A 39 -55.37 17.01 -1.18
C VAL A 39 -54.49 16.77 0.05
N ILE A 40 -54.99 17.02 1.26
CA ILE A 40 -54.25 16.78 2.50
C ILE A 40 -53.94 15.29 2.68
N LEU A 41 -54.86 14.40 2.32
CA LEU A 41 -54.65 12.96 2.41
C LEU A 41 -53.72 12.43 1.32
N VAL A 42 -53.83 12.91 0.08
CA VAL A 42 -53.14 12.31 -1.08
C VAL A 42 -51.78 12.96 -1.36
N ALA A 43 -51.62 14.27 -1.15
CA ALA A 43 -50.37 14.97 -1.45
C ALA A 43 -49.14 14.42 -0.69
N PRO A 44 -49.22 14.04 0.60
CA PRO A 44 -48.10 13.43 1.31
C PRO A 44 -47.68 12.10 0.68
N TRP A 45 -48.66 11.28 0.26
CA TRP A 45 -48.38 9.99 -0.40
C TRP A 45 -47.82 10.17 -1.81
N LEU A 46 -48.23 11.21 -2.54
CA LEU A 46 -47.62 11.55 -3.82
C LEU A 46 -46.18 12.04 -3.65
N ALA A 47 -45.87 12.79 -2.59
CA ALA A 47 -44.50 13.18 -2.27
C ALA A 47 -43.62 11.99 -1.87
N VAL A 48 -44.16 11.07 -1.05
CA VAL A 48 -43.48 9.81 -0.70
C VAL A 48 -43.31 8.92 -1.93
N ALA A 49 -44.32 8.78 -2.78
CA ALA A 49 -44.23 8.04 -4.03
C ALA A 49 -43.22 8.68 -4.98
N ALA A 50 -43.16 10.00 -5.10
CA ALA A 50 -42.14 10.70 -5.90
C ALA A 50 -40.73 10.55 -5.32
N PHE A 51 -40.60 10.40 -4.00
CA PHE A 51 -39.33 10.12 -3.33
C PHE A 51 -38.89 8.66 -3.50
N LEU A 52 -39.82 7.71 -3.46
CA LEU A 52 -39.57 6.27 -3.64
C LEU A 52 -39.41 5.87 -5.11
N LEU A 53 -40.10 6.56 -6.02
CA LEU A 53 -39.99 6.41 -7.47
C LEU A 53 -38.97 7.37 -8.07
N LYS A 54 -38.23 8.10 -7.22
CA LYS A 54 -37.08 8.87 -7.67
C LYS A 54 -36.15 7.83 -8.30
N PRO A 55 -35.94 7.84 -9.63
CA PRO A 55 -35.01 6.91 -10.24
C PRO A 55 -33.71 7.11 -9.49
N GLU A 56 -33.12 6.03 -8.98
CA GLU A 56 -31.74 6.05 -8.55
C GLU A 56 -31.00 6.78 -9.66
N ALA A 57 -30.38 7.91 -9.31
CA ALA A 57 -29.42 8.51 -10.21
C ALA A 57 -28.52 7.35 -10.64
N PRO A 58 -28.33 7.10 -11.95
CA PRO A 58 -27.53 5.98 -12.40
C PRO A 58 -26.25 6.06 -11.58
N ALA A 59 -26.00 5.00 -10.80
CA ALA A 59 -24.89 4.96 -9.86
C ALA A 59 -23.71 5.62 -10.57
N GLU A 60 -23.29 6.80 -10.07
CA GLU A 60 -22.14 7.49 -10.62
C GLU A 60 -21.09 6.42 -10.82
N GLY A 61 -20.69 6.29 -12.10
CA GLY A 61 -20.12 5.06 -12.63
C GLY A 61 -19.19 4.46 -11.61
N ARG A 62 -19.46 3.20 -11.24
CA ARG A 62 -18.50 2.36 -10.52
C ARG A 62 -17.13 2.75 -11.06
N PRO A 63 -16.22 3.30 -10.22
CA PRO A 63 -14.90 3.70 -10.70
C PRO A 63 -14.37 2.53 -11.52
N PRO A 64 -13.77 2.79 -12.71
CA PRO A 64 -13.34 1.73 -13.60
C PRO A 64 -12.66 0.66 -12.75
N ASP A 65 -13.22 -0.56 -12.78
CA ASP A 65 -12.76 -1.69 -12.01
C ASP A 65 -11.23 -1.68 -12.11
N PRO A 66 -10.48 -1.56 -11.00
CA PRO A 66 -9.06 -1.23 -11.04
C PRO A 66 -8.40 -2.15 -12.05
N ALA A 67 -7.95 -1.56 -13.17
CA ALA A 67 -7.82 -2.25 -14.45
C ALA A 67 -7.26 -3.66 -14.26
N GLN A 68 -8.14 -4.67 -14.33
CA GLN A 68 -7.73 -6.05 -14.11
C GLN A 68 -6.85 -6.44 -15.28
N GLU A 69 -5.57 -6.66 -15.01
CA GLU A 69 -4.63 -7.06 -16.04
C GLU A 69 -4.66 -8.58 -16.16
N ARG A 70 -4.89 -9.09 -17.38
CA ARG A 70 -4.90 -10.53 -17.66
C ARG A 70 -3.64 -10.91 -18.40
N ARG A 71 -2.97 -11.97 -17.93
CA ARG A 71 -1.70 -12.44 -18.47
C ARG A 71 -1.74 -13.94 -18.67
N VAL A 72 -1.05 -14.43 -19.70
CA VAL A 72 -1.03 -15.86 -20.05
C VAL A 72 0.40 -16.29 -20.34
N GLY A 73 0.81 -17.41 -19.76
CA GLY A 73 2.12 -18.01 -20.01
C GLY A 73 2.22 -19.42 -19.46
N ARG A 74 3.44 -19.93 -19.30
CA ARG A 74 3.70 -21.28 -18.77
C ARG A 74 3.21 -21.48 -17.33
N TRP A 75 3.08 -20.38 -16.59
CA TRP A 75 2.49 -20.31 -15.25
C TRP A 75 0.96 -20.35 -15.25
N GLY A 76 0.31 -20.39 -16.42
CA GLY A 76 -1.14 -20.33 -16.57
C GLY A 76 -1.66 -18.93 -16.86
N LYS A 77 -2.96 -18.73 -16.58
CA LYS A 77 -3.66 -17.46 -16.81
C LYS A 77 -3.78 -16.71 -15.48
N LEU A 78 -3.17 -15.54 -15.38
CA LEU A 78 -3.21 -14.68 -14.20
C LEU A 78 -4.17 -13.51 -14.42
N THR A 79 -4.90 -13.15 -13.37
CA THR A 79 -5.61 -11.88 -13.24
C THR A 79 -4.98 -11.10 -12.09
N LEU A 80 -4.51 -9.89 -12.38
CA LEU A 80 -3.88 -9.01 -11.40
C LEU A 80 -4.85 -7.91 -11.00
N LEU A 81 -5.05 -7.77 -9.69
CA LEU A 81 -5.90 -6.74 -9.09
C LEU A 81 -5.02 -5.81 -8.24
N PRO A 82 -4.78 -4.56 -8.68
CA PRO A 82 -4.03 -3.59 -7.90
C PRO A 82 -4.72 -3.28 -6.56
N ILE A 83 -3.96 -3.30 -5.48
CA ILE A 83 -4.40 -2.91 -4.14
C ILE A 83 -3.36 -2.00 -3.48
N VAL A 84 -3.76 -1.34 -2.39
CA VAL A 84 -2.86 -0.55 -1.55
C VAL A 84 -2.92 -1.08 -0.12
N ILE A 85 -1.77 -1.40 0.44
CA ILE A 85 -1.61 -1.81 1.83
C ILE A 85 -0.90 -0.72 2.63
N ALA A 86 -1.07 -0.75 3.96
CA ALA A 86 -0.47 0.18 4.90
C ALA A 86 -0.01 -0.59 6.15
N PRO A 87 1.03 -0.13 6.87
CA PRO A 87 1.40 -0.77 8.12
C PRO A 87 0.22 -0.70 9.11
N PRO A 88 -0.03 -1.76 9.89
CA PRO A 88 -0.98 -1.70 11.00
C PRO A 88 -0.49 -0.63 12.00
N MET A 89 -1.43 0.05 12.66
CA MET A 89 -1.10 1.24 13.46
C MET A 89 -0.17 0.91 14.63
N GLU A 90 -0.28 -0.31 15.14
CA GLU A 90 0.50 -0.92 16.20
C GLU A 90 1.99 -1.03 15.85
N LEU A 91 2.33 -1.09 14.56
CA LEU A 91 3.72 -1.14 14.09
C LEU A 91 4.28 0.25 13.74
N VAL A 92 3.46 1.30 13.70
CA VAL A 92 3.92 2.64 13.33
C VAL A 92 4.52 3.34 14.55
N PHE A 93 5.85 3.32 14.63
CA PHE A 93 6.65 4.18 15.50
C PHE A 93 6.89 5.55 14.85
N THR A 94 7.47 6.51 15.57
CA THR A 94 7.72 7.88 15.05
C THR A 94 9.19 8.16 14.75
N ASP A 95 10.13 7.42 15.34
CA ASP A 95 11.56 7.56 15.04
C ASP A 95 11.98 6.67 13.87
N TRP A 96 12.00 7.24 12.67
CA TRP A 96 12.33 6.51 11.44
C TRP A 96 13.80 6.62 11.04
N GLY A 97 14.67 7.16 11.90
CA GLY A 97 16.09 7.32 11.62
C GLY A 97 16.43 8.41 10.59
N PHE A 98 15.48 9.29 10.26
CA PHE A 98 15.73 10.48 9.43
C PHE A 98 16.40 11.60 10.24
N SER A 99 17.13 12.47 9.54
CA SER A 99 17.81 13.60 10.18
C SER A 99 16.80 14.53 10.87
N PRO A 100 17.14 15.13 12.03
CA PRO A 100 16.23 16.06 12.70
C PRO A 100 16.11 17.40 11.97
N HIS A 101 17.06 17.74 11.10
CA HIS A 101 17.13 18.97 10.31
C HIS A 101 17.66 18.64 8.90
N PRO A 102 17.35 19.46 7.87
CA PRO A 102 17.91 19.28 6.54
C PRO A 102 19.45 19.27 6.58
N ALA A 103 20.07 18.21 6.07
CA ALA A 103 21.51 18.06 6.01
C ALA A 103 21.92 17.38 4.70
N TRP A 104 22.72 18.07 3.88
CA TRP A 104 23.11 17.59 2.56
C TRP A 104 24.63 17.42 2.49
N PHE A 105 25.05 16.21 2.13
CA PHE A 105 26.44 15.82 1.97
C PHE A 105 26.80 15.73 0.50
N PHE A 106 27.91 16.37 0.13
CA PHE A 106 28.52 16.31 -1.19
C PHE A 106 29.90 15.65 -1.06
N PRO A 107 29.97 14.30 -1.01
CA PRO A 107 31.20 13.56 -0.77
C PRO A 107 32.23 13.80 -1.88
N GLY A 108 33.53 13.82 -1.52
CA GLY A 108 34.62 13.94 -2.48
C GLY A 108 34.69 15.27 -3.26
N THR A 109 33.93 16.30 -2.85
CA THR A 109 33.94 17.63 -3.48
C THR A 109 34.24 18.72 -2.45
N ASP A 110 34.86 19.81 -2.90
CA ASP A 110 34.98 21.03 -2.11
C ASP A 110 33.74 21.92 -2.28
N ALA A 111 33.74 23.09 -1.63
CA ALA A 111 32.60 24.01 -1.67
C ALA A 111 32.30 24.52 -3.10
N ASP A 112 33.33 24.74 -3.92
CA ASP A 112 33.16 25.22 -5.29
C ASP A 112 32.59 24.12 -6.20
N GLY A 113 33.05 22.88 -6.01
CA GLY A 113 32.49 21.70 -6.65
C GLY A 113 31.02 21.47 -6.29
N ALA A 114 30.68 21.55 -5.00
CA ALA A 114 29.29 21.43 -4.55
C ALA A 114 28.39 22.54 -5.11
N VAL A 115 28.88 23.79 -5.20
CA VAL A 115 28.17 24.90 -5.86
C VAL A 115 27.97 24.62 -7.35
N ALA A 116 28.98 24.08 -8.04
CA ALA A 116 28.85 23.70 -9.44
C ALA A 116 27.76 22.62 -9.63
N LEU A 117 27.70 21.62 -8.75
CA LEU A 117 26.65 20.60 -8.76
C LEU A 117 25.26 21.19 -8.52
N LEU A 118 25.11 22.08 -7.53
CA LEU A 118 23.84 22.77 -7.25
C LEU A 118 23.37 23.58 -8.47
N ARG A 119 24.27 24.32 -9.11
CA ARG A 119 23.95 25.07 -10.34
C ARG A 119 23.59 24.15 -11.50
N ALA A 120 24.27 23.01 -11.64
CA ALA A 120 24.00 22.04 -12.70
C ALA A 120 22.58 21.45 -12.61
N VAL A 121 22.03 21.28 -11.40
CA VAL A 121 20.63 20.83 -11.20
C VAL A 121 19.62 21.98 -11.27
N GLY A 122 20.08 23.21 -11.50
CA GLY A 122 19.26 24.39 -11.72
C GLY A 122 18.98 25.24 -10.49
N VAL A 123 19.77 25.13 -9.42
CA VAL A 123 19.70 26.09 -8.30
C VAL A 123 20.16 27.46 -8.80
N PRO A 124 19.38 28.55 -8.58
CA PRO A 124 19.75 29.89 -9.01
C PRO A 124 21.13 30.32 -8.49
N GLY A 125 21.87 31.10 -9.28
CA GLY A 125 23.24 31.51 -8.93
C GLY A 125 23.33 32.20 -7.57
N GLU A 126 22.40 33.12 -7.28
CA GLU A 126 22.32 33.82 -5.99
C GLU A 126 22.08 32.87 -4.80
N ASP A 127 21.25 31.84 -4.99
CA ASP A 127 20.95 30.85 -3.97
C ASP A 127 22.15 29.93 -3.76
N ALA A 128 22.80 29.49 -4.84
CA ALA A 128 24.00 28.67 -4.77
C ALA A 128 25.15 29.40 -4.05
N ASP A 129 25.33 30.69 -4.32
CA ASP A 129 26.33 31.52 -3.64
C ASP A 129 26.00 31.73 -2.16
N ARG A 130 24.71 31.92 -1.83
CA ARG A 130 24.26 31.99 -0.44
C ARG A 130 24.50 30.67 0.30
N LEU A 131 24.26 29.53 -0.36
CA LEU A 131 24.48 28.20 0.22
C LEU A 131 25.97 27.90 0.40
N ARG A 132 26.83 28.35 -0.52
CA ARG A 132 28.30 28.23 -0.41
C ARG A 132 28.81 28.75 0.93
N GLY A 133 28.31 29.91 1.38
CA GLY A 133 28.69 30.50 2.67
C GLY A 133 28.30 29.67 3.90
N LYS A 134 27.40 28.69 3.74
CA LYS A 134 26.97 27.76 4.80
C LYS A 134 27.65 26.39 4.72
N MET A 135 28.40 26.11 3.65
CA MET A 135 29.09 24.83 3.47
C MET A 135 30.28 24.71 4.43
N ARG A 136 30.46 23.52 4.98
CA ARG A 136 31.56 23.19 5.90
C ARG A 136 32.25 21.95 5.39
N THR A 137 33.57 21.90 5.52
CA THR A 137 34.33 20.68 5.23
C THR A 137 33.87 19.55 6.16
N GLU A 138 33.55 18.39 5.58
CA GLU A 138 33.17 17.18 6.29
C GLU A 138 34.25 16.11 6.06
N ARG A 139 34.99 15.79 7.13
CA ARG A 139 36.11 14.85 7.04
C ARG A 139 35.65 13.42 6.79
N ARG A 140 34.49 13.01 7.34
CA ARG A 140 33.98 11.64 7.21
C ARG A 140 33.74 11.26 5.75
N THR A 141 33.33 12.22 4.93
CA THR A 141 33.00 12.01 3.52
C THR A 141 34.08 12.52 2.57
N GLY A 142 35.16 13.11 3.10
CA GLY A 142 36.17 13.82 2.32
C GLY A 142 35.57 14.94 1.45
N GLY A 143 34.46 15.54 1.89
CA GLY A 143 33.65 16.44 1.08
C GLY A 143 33.14 17.64 1.85
N VAL A 144 31.93 18.10 1.52
CA VAL A 144 31.27 19.19 2.24
C VAL A 144 29.88 18.81 2.77
N LEU A 145 29.55 19.37 3.92
CA LEU A 145 28.23 19.37 4.54
C LEU A 145 27.59 20.74 4.35
N LEU A 146 26.34 20.75 3.90
CA LEU A 146 25.48 21.91 3.82
C LEU A 146 24.28 21.71 4.75
N LEU A 147 24.06 22.68 5.63
CA LEU A 147 22.83 22.79 6.43
C LEU A 147 22.00 23.94 5.85
N PRO A 148 21.11 23.67 4.88
CA PRO A 148 20.31 24.71 4.26
C PRO A 148 19.30 25.29 5.25
N ASP A 149 18.79 26.48 4.93
CA ASP A 149 17.71 27.09 5.72
C ASP A 149 16.41 26.28 5.53
N PRO A 150 15.76 25.79 6.60
CA PRO A 150 14.49 25.08 6.49
C PRO A 150 13.41 25.85 5.72
N ALA A 151 13.36 27.19 5.85
CA ALA A 151 12.40 28.00 5.11
C ALA A 151 12.69 28.01 3.60
N TRP A 152 13.97 28.02 3.21
CA TRP A 152 14.36 27.90 1.82
C TRP A 152 14.06 26.51 1.25
N VAL A 153 14.31 25.44 2.02
CA VAL A 153 13.95 24.08 1.63
C VAL A 153 12.44 23.93 1.44
N ARG A 154 11.61 24.51 2.31
CA ARG A 154 10.14 24.55 2.13
C ARG A 154 9.73 25.25 0.84
N GLY A 155 10.45 26.31 0.46
CA GLY A 155 10.17 27.11 -0.73
C GLY A 155 10.64 26.52 -2.06
N LEU A 156 11.31 25.36 -2.07
CA LEU A 156 11.75 24.71 -3.30
C LEU A 156 10.56 24.30 -4.17
N GLU A 157 10.57 24.75 -5.43
CA GLU A 157 9.65 24.30 -6.47
C GLU A 157 9.78 22.77 -6.68
N PRO A 158 8.68 22.02 -6.88
CA PRO A 158 8.71 20.55 -6.96
C PRO A 158 9.70 19.98 -7.99
N GLY A 159 9.82 20.58 -9.18
CA GLY A 159 10.76 20.17 -10.22
C GLY A 159 12.23 20.39 -9.82
N LEU A 160 12.56 21.53 -9.22
CA LEU A 160 13.90 21.77 -8.66
C LEU A 160 14.20 20.81 -7.50
N ARG A 161 13.24 20.60 -6.59
CA ARG A 161 13.36 19.64 -5.48
C ARG A 161 13.69 18.25 -6.01
N GLY A 162 12.96 17.77 -7.02
CA GLY A 162 13.20 16.45 -7.61
C GLY A 162 14.59 16.29 -8.20
N ARG A 163 15.08 17.24 -9.00
CA ARG A 163 16.44 17.17 -9.57
C ARG A 163 17.52 17.22 -8.50
N LEU A 164 17.36 18.10 -7.51
CA LEU A 164 18.30 18.23 -6.41
C LEU A 164 18.33 16.96 -5.56
N TYR A 165 17.18 16.38 -5.24
CA TYR A 165 17.11 15.22 -4.36
C TYR A 165 17.54 13.94 -5.06
N HIS A 166 17.33 13.84 -6.37
CA HIS A 166 17.93 12.80 -7.20
C HIS A 166 19.47 12.87 -7.16
N LEU A 167 20.06 14.06 -7.31
CA LEU A 167 21.51 14.25 -7.15
C LEU A 167 21.99 13.81 -5.76
N LEU A 168 21.30 14.24 -4.70
CA LEU A 168 21.68 13.91 -3.32
C LEU A 168 21.55 12.41 -3.02
N ALA A 169 20.50 11.76 -3.52
CA ALA A 169 20.26 10.33 -3.37
C ALA A 169 21.32 9.48 -4.07
N GLY A 170 22.04 10.01 -5.07
CA GLY A 170 23.09 9.30 -5.79
C GLY A 170 24.25 8.78 -4.93
N ASN A 171 24.31 9.14 -3.65
CA ASN A 171 25.27 8.58 -2.69
C ASN A 171 24.62 8.25 -1.33
N GLY A 172 25.21 7.29 -0.62
CA GLY A 172 24.69 6.80 0.66
C GLY A 172 24.84 7.76 1.85
N PHE A 173 25.41 8.97 1.69
CA PHE A 173 25.55 9.92 2.78
C PHE A 173 24.33 10.83 2.98
N ASN A 174 23.33 10.76 2.10
CA ASN A 174 22.06 11.50 2.20
C ASN A 174 20.89 10.53 2.43
N PRO A 175 20.77 9.93 3.63
CA PRO A 175 19.80 8.87 3.89
C PRO A 175 18.35 9.31 3.68
N ASP A 176 18.02 10.57 3.95
CA ASP A 176 16.65 11.09 3.82
C ASP A 176 16.18 11.12 2.36
N GLN A 177 17.10 11.37 1.42
CA GLN A 177 16.83 11.32 -0.01
C GLN A 177 16.89 9.87 -0.55
N VAL A 178 17.86 9.06 -0.10
CA VAL A 178 17.97 7.64 -0.47
C VAL A 178 16.75 6.81 0.00
N GLN A 179 16.28 7.07 1.22
CA GLN A 179 15.17 6.39 1.89
C GLN A 179 13.88 7.20 1.81
N ALA A 180 13.77 8.12 0.84
CA ALA A 180 12.57 8.92 0.65
C ALA A 180 11.31 8.05 0.65
N PHE A 181 10.27 8.53 1.34
CA PHE A 181 8.95 7.95 1.24
C PHE A 181 8.51 7.99 -0.20
N ARG A 182 7.92 6.90 -0.69
CA ARG A 182 7.56 6.81 -2.10
C ARG A 182 6.29 6.03 -2.34
N PHE A 183 5.50 6.52 -3.27
CA PHE A 183 4.24 5.93 -3.68
C PHE A 183 4.06 6.04 -5.19
N ARG A 184 3.72 4.92 -5.84
CA ARG A 184 3.40 4.89 -7.27
C ARG A 184 1.93 5.23 -7.47
N GLY A 185 1.64 6.37 -8.08
CA GLY A 185 0.28 6.82 -8.31
C GLY A 185 0.21 8.13 -9.09
N ALA A 186 -0.98 8.48 -9.57
CA ALA A 186 -1.18 9.68 -10.37
C ALA A 186 -1.45 10.91 -9.51
N SER A 187 -1.92 10.75 -8.27
CA SER A 187 -2.34 11.87 -7.41
C SER A 187 -2.00 11.68 -5.94
N LEU A 188 -1.84 12.80 -5.22
CA LEU A 188 -1.69 12.79 -3.75
C LEU A 188 -2.90 12.19 -3.05
N GLU A 189 -4.08 12.20 -3.67
CA GLU A 189 -5.27 11.57 -3.12
C GLU A 189 -5.15 10.04 -3.10
N GLU A 190 -4.58 9.42 -4.14
CA GLU A 190 -4.30 7.99 -4.12
C GLU A 190 -3.34 7.61 -2.98
N TRP A 191 -2.35 8.47 -2.70
CA TRP A 191 -1.36 8.23 -1.65
C TRP A 191 -1.89 8.55 -0.25
N LEU A 192 -2.36 9.77 -0.02
CA LEU A 192 -2.69 10.29 1.31
C LEU A 192 -4.20 10.41 1.58
N GLY A 193 -5.07 10.20 0.60
CA GLY A 193 -6.53 10.30 0.78
C GLY A 193 -7.11 9.29 1.77
N GLY A 194 -6.50 8.10 1.86
CA GLY A 194 -6.83 7.10 2.88
C GLY A 194 -6.10 7.30 4.21
N ALA A 195 -5.23 8.29 4.34
CA ALA A 195 -4.55 8.60 5.59
C ALA A 195 -5.48 9.43 6.48
N MET A 196 -5.60 9.05 7.75
CA MET A 196 -6.41 9.76 8.74
C MET A 196 -5.65 10.99 9.29
N ILE A 197 -5.09 11.81 8.41
CA ILE A 197 -4.38 13.05 8.77
C ILE A 197 -5.30 14.27 8.62
N ASP A 198 -5.09 15.28 9.45
CA ASP A 198 -5.82 16.53 9.39
C ASP A 198 -5.41 17.41 8.19
N GLY A 199 -6.26 18.39 7.86
CA GLY A 199 -6.02 19.29 6.73
C GLY A 199 -4.79 20.17 6.90
N ARG A 200 -4.37 20.47 8.14
CA ARG A 200 -3.16 21.25 8.42
C ARG A 200 -1.92 20.45 8.05
N THR A 201 -1.84 19.21 8.52
CA THR A 201 -0.75 18.27 8.25
C THR A 201 -0.65 18.00 6.76
N ARG A 202 -1.79 17.80 6.09
CA ARG A 202 -1.83 17.70 4.63
C ARG A 202 -1.24 18.93 3.94
N GLY A 203 -1.63 20.13 4.37
CA GLY A 203 -1.08 21.40 3.87
C GLY A 203 0.42 21.59 4.11
N LEU A 204 1.02 20.92 5.11
CA LEU A 204 2.46 20.91 5.35
C LEU A 204 3.20 19.92 4.43
N VAL A 205 2.59 18.77 4.13
CA VAL A 205 3.23 17.67 3.39
C VAL A 205 3.15 17.89 1.88
N GLU A 206 1.99 18.22 1.34
CA GLU A 206 1.76 18.27 -0.11
C GLU A 206 2.74 19.17 -0.88
N PRO A 207 3.10 20.37 -0.39
CA PRO A 207 4.07 21.24 -1.09
C PRO A 207 5.50 20.66 -1.15
N LEU A 208 5.81 19.70 -0.28
CA LEU A 208 7.13 19.07 -0.18
C LEU A 208 7.26 17.82 -1.06
N VAL A 209 6.15 17.36 -1.66
CA VAL A 209 6.14 16.19 -2.52
C VAL A 209 6.67 16.54 -3.91
N TYR A 210 7.52 15.67 -4.45
CA TYR A 210 8.10 15.79 -5.78
C TYR A 210 7.93 14.49 -6.56
N ARG A 211 8.32 14.50 -7.85
CA ARG A 211 8.16 13.37 -8.77
C ARG A 211 9.49 12.80 -9.21
N ASP A 212 9.54 11.49 -9.35
CA ASP A 212 10.58 10.75 -10.09
C ASP A 212 9.88 9.65 -10.91
N GLY A 213 9.70 9.90 -12.22
CA GLY A 213 8.87 9.05 -13.08
C GLY A 213 7.44 8.91 -12.56
N ASP A 214 6.97 7.67 -12.45
CA ASP A 214 5.64 7.32 -11.93
C ASP A 214 5.49 7.46 -10.40
N TYR A 215 6.59 7.76 -9.69
CA TYR A 215 6.59 7.83 -8.24
C TYR A 215 6.45 9.28 -7.75
N MET A 216 5.64 9.45 -6.71
CA MET A 216 5.68 10.60 -5.81
C MET A 216 6.64 10.29 -4.67
N LEU A 217 7.46 11.26 -4.30
CA LEU A 217 8.47 11.14 -3.26
C LEU A 217 8.34 12.25 -2.23
N PHE A 218 8.71 11.93 -0.99
CA PHE A 218 8.78 12.87 0.12
C PHE A 218 10.00 12.53 0.98
N SER A 219 10.87 13.51 1.20
CA SER A 219 12.12 13.32 1.96
C SER A 219 12.20 14.20 3.21
N ASP A 220 11.42 15.27 3.27
CA ASP A 220 11.59 16.37 4.24
C ASP A 220 10.68 16.23 5.46
N ILE A 221 10.64 15.04 6.06
CA ILE A 221 9.77 14.75 7.20
C ILE A 221 10.08 15.65 8.39
N GLU A 222 11.33 16.05 8.57
CA GLU A 222 11.79 16.92 9.64
C GLU A 222 11.12 18.29 9.61
N LEU A 223 10.77 18.80 8.42
CA LEU A 223 10.06 20.07 8.28
C LEU A 223 8.61 20.00 8.74
N VAL A 224 8.03 18.81 8.76
CA VAL A 224 6.64 18.54 9.17
C VAL A 224 6.58 18.10 10.63
N ARG A 225 7.50 17.22 11.04
CA ARG A 225 7.61 16.70 12.41
C ARG A 225 7.71 17.81 13.46
N ALA A 226 8.38 18.92 13.14
CA ALA A 226 8.51 20.06 14.03
C ALA A 226 7.19 20.82 14.30
N GLU A 227 6.16 20.59 13.46
CA GLU A 227 4.90 21.35 13.45
C GLU A 227 3.70 20.56 13.98
N ILE A 228 3.85 19.24 14.18
CA ILE A 228 2.75 18.32 14.52
C ILE A 228 3.06 17.49 15.76
N GLY A 229 2.00 17.05 16.45
CA GLY A 229 2.12 16.16 17.60
C GLY A 229 2.43 14.71 17.21
N GLU A 230 2.86 13.91 18.19
CA GLU A 230 3.29 12.52 17.97
C GLU A 230 2.19 11.62 17.38
N GLU A 231 0.96 11.72 17.88
CA GLU A 231 -0.15 10.90 17.38
C GLU A 231 -0.49 11.23 15.92
N GLU A 232 -0.45 12.52 15.56
CA GLU A 232 -0.66 12.95 14.17
C GLU A 232 0.48 12.49 13.26
N LEU A 233 1.72 12.52 13.77
CA LEU A 233 2.88 11.98 13.08
C LEU A 233 2.79 10.47 12.85
N ARG A 234 2.20 9.70 13.78
CA ARG A 234 1.93 8.26 13.57
C ARG A 234 0.92 8.04 12.45
N ARG A 235 -0.16 8.83 12.40
CA ARG A 235 -1.14 8.77 11.29
C ARG A 235 -0.52 9.14 9.96
N LEU A 236 0.33 10.18 9.95
CA LEU A 236 1.11 10.55 8.78
C LEU A 236 2.04 9.41 8.37
N GLY A 237 2.77 8.79 9.31
CA GLY A 237 3.62 7.63 9.05
C GLY A 237 2.86 6.48 8.39
N LYS A 238 1.67 6.12 8.91
CA LYS A 238 0.81 5.10 8.30
C LYS A 238 0.48 5.42 6.84
N GLY A 239 0.20 6.69 6.53
CA GLY A 239 -0.05 7.16 5.16
C GLY A 239 1.19 7.13 4.28
N LEU A 240 2.33 7.63 4.77
CA LEU A 240 3.58 7.71 4.03
C LEU A 240 4.17 6.33 3.69
N PHE A 241 3.99 5.33 4.57
CA PHE A 241 4.44 3.95 4.36
C PHE A 241 3.44 3.06 3.61
N ARG A 242 2.37 3.65 3.03
CA ARG A 242 1.50 2.91 2.11
C ARG A 242 2.30 2.39 0.92
N GLN A 243 1.96 1.19 0.48
CA GLN A 243 2.57 0.58 -0.71
C GLN A 243 1.49 0.03 -1.62
N ARG A 244 1.64 0.31 -2.91
CA ARG A 244 0.86 -0.32 -3.97
C ARG A 244 1.45 -1.70 -4.24
N THR A 245 0.59 -2.71 -4.35
CA THR A 245 0.93 -4.11 -4.65
C THR A 245 -0.22 -4.69 -5.49
N VAL A 246 -0.12 -5.93 -5.92
CA VAL A 246 -1.21 -6.63 -6.61
C VAL A 246 -1.66 -7.86 -5.85
N LEU A 247 -2.95 -8.18 -5.88
CA LEU A 247 -3.45 -9.54 -5.67
C LEU A 247 -3.40 -10.28 -7.01
N ALA A 248 -2.92 -11.51 -7.00
CA ALA A 248 -2.76 -12.30 -8.22
C ALA A 248 -3.61 -13.56 -8.13
N GLY A 249 -4.64 -13.67 -8.99
CA GLY A 249 -5.47 -14.86 -9.12
C GLY A 249 -5.01 -15.70 -10.30
N LEU A 250 -4.74 -16.98 -10.09
CA LEU A 250 -4.52 -17.98 -11.13
C LEU A 250 -5.86 -18.63 -11.51
N SER A 251 -6.19 -18.60 -12.80
CA SER A 251 -7.27 -19.43 -13.34
C SER A 251 -6.76 -20.85 -13.60
N VAL A 252 -7.39 -21.83 -12.97
CA VAL A 252 -7.14 -23.26 -13.17
C VAL A 252 -8.20 -23.75 -14.16
N GLY A 253 -7.80 -23.93 -15.42
CA GLY A 253 -8.69 -24.35 -16.49
C GLY A 253 -9.07 -25.84 -16.43
N ALA A 254 -9.47 -26.37 -17.59
CA ALA A 254 -9.81 -27.79 -17.74
C ALA A 254 -8.64 -28.71 -17.32
N PRO A 255 -8.89 -29.96 -16.89
CA PRO A 255 -7.88 -30.87 -16.31
C PRO A 255 -6.61 -31.10 -17.15
N GLY A 256 -6.65 -30.84 -18.46
CA GLY A 256 -5.50 -31.01 -19.37
C GLY A 256 -4.33 -30.04 -19.12
N ASP A 257 -4.58 -28.87 -18.52
CA ASP A 257 -3.53 -27.88 -18.22
C ASP A 257 -2.88 -28.10 -16.84
N LEU A 258 -3.45 -29.00 -16.03
CA LEU A 258 -3.10 -29.19 -14.63
C LEU A 258 -1.63 -29.60 -14.44
N ASP A 259 -1.11 -30.52 -15.27
CA ASP A 259 0.25 -31.01 -15.12
C ASP A 259 1.30 -29.91 -15.35
N ALA A 260 1.05 -29.01 -16.32
CA ALA A 260 1.92 -27.87 -16.55
C ALA A 260 1.88 -26.86 -15.38
N LEU A 261 0.70 -26.63 -14.80
CA LEU A 261 0.56 -25.78 -13.62
C LEU A 261 1.26 -26.38 -12.40
N VAL A 262 1.09 -27.69 -12.17
CA VAL A 262 1.80 -28.42 -11.09
C VAL A 262 3.30 -28.37 -11.30
N GLU A 263 3.77 -28.49 -12.55
CA GLU A 263 5.18 -28.40 -12.88
C GLU A 263 5.76 -27.02 -12.53
N TYR A 264 5.08 -25.95 -12.93
CA TYR A 264 5.54 -24.58 -12.69
C TYR A 264 5.46 -24.19 -11.22
N TRP A 265 4.28 -24.33 -10.60
CA TRP A 265 4.01 -23.88 -9.23
C TRP A 265 4.55 -24.84 -8.17
N GLY A 266 4.76 -26.11 -8.53
CA GLY A 266 5.30 -27.16 -7.65
C GLY A 266 6.84 -27.20 -7.58
N ARG A 267 7.54 -26.22 -8.12
CA ARG A 267 9.01 -26.10 -8.00
C ARG A 267 9.48 -26.08 -6.53
N GLY A 268 10.72 -26.51 -6.32
CA GLY A 268 11.28 -26.68 -4.97
C GLY A 268 10.80 -27.94 -4.26
N GLY A 269 10.50 -29.00 -5.02
CA GLY A 269 10.03 -30.28 -4.48
C GLY A 269 8.56 -30.28 -4.00
N ARG A 270 7.77 -29.28 -4.41
CA ARG A 270 6.40 -29.02 -3.90
C ARG A 270 5.28 -29.54 -4.78
N ARG A 271 5.58 -30.33 -5.82
CA ARG A 271 4.56 -30.86 -6.75
C ARG A 271 3.45 -31.63 -6.03
N THR A 272 3.80 -32.43 -5.03
CA THR A 272 2.83 -33.21 -4.22
C THR A 272 2.02 -32.35 -3.26
N GLU A 273 2.51 -31.18 -2.87
CA GLU A 273 1.78 -30.21 -2.05
C GLU A 273 0.77 -29.40 -2.89
N ILE A 274 1.17 -29.02 -4.10
CA ILE A 274 0.40 -28.15 -4.99
C ILE A 274 -0.70 -28.91 -5.73
N ARG A 275 -0.41 -30.13 -6.19
CA ARG A 275 -1.33 -30.91 -7.03
C ARG A 275 -2.72 -31.09 -6.42
N PRO A 276 -2.90 -31.52 -5.15
CA PRO A 276 -4.23 -31.73 -4.59
C PRO A 276 -5.08 -30.45 -4.57
N LEU A 277 -4.47 -29.30 -4.31
CA LEU A 277 -5.15 -28.00 -4.34
C LEU A 277 -5.65 -27.68 -5.75
N LEU A 278 -4.77 -27.76 -6.76
CA LEU A 278 -5.13 -27.48 -8.15
C LEU A 278 -6.16 -28.49 -8.71
N GLU A 279 -6.07 -29.77 -8.34
CA GLU A 279 -7.07 -30.79 -8.68
C GLU A 279 -8.45 -30.45 -8.11
N SER A 280 -8.50 -30.03 -6.85
CA SER A 280 -9.74 -29.63 -6.19
C SER A 280 -10.40 -28.43 -6.91
N ILE A 281 -9.61 -27.40 -7.24
CA ILE A 281 -10.09 -26.20 -7.94
C ILE A 281 -10.58 -26.57 -9.34
N SER A 282 -9.83 -27.37 -10.10
CA SER A 282 -10.21 -27.78 -11.47
C SER A 282 -11.53 -28.54 -11.58
N ARG A 283 -12.00 -29.12 -10.46
CA ARG A 283 -13.26 -29.88 -10.36
C ARG A 283 -14.36 -29.14 -9.62
N GLY A 284 -14.03 -28.02 -8.97
CA GLY A 284 -14.94 -27.25 -8.14
C GLY A 284 -15.72 -26.21 -8.92
N GLU A 285 -16.57 -25.46 -8.22
CA GLU A 285 -17.30 -24.32 -8.78
C GLU A 285 -16.42 -23.06 -8.93
N SER A 286 -15.31 -23.00 -8.19
CA SER A 286 -14.32 -21.92 -8.32
C SER A 286 -13.25 -22.31 -9.33
N GLU A 287 -13.09 -21.51 -10.38
CA GLU A 287 -12.05 -21.68 -11.39
C GLU A 287 -10.74 -20.96 -11.04
N THR A 288 -10.69 -20.26 -9.90
CA THR A 288 -9.56 -19.40 -9.54
C THR A 288 -9.00 -19.68 -8.15
N VAL A 289 -7.70 -19.47 -7.99
CA VAL A 289 -6.99 -19.50 -6.71
C VAL A 289 -6.02 -18.34 -6.60
N ASP A 290 -5.92 -17.73 -5.42
CA ASP A 290 -4.90 -16.73 -5.16
C ASP A 290 -3.50 -17.38 -5.17
N VAL A 291 -2.58 -16.79 -5.93
CA VAL A 291 -1.19 -17.23 -6.08
C VAL A 291 -0.48 -17.36 -4.74
N VAL A 292 -0.87 -16.63 -3.69
CA VAL A 292 -0.31 -16.77 -2.33
C VAL A 292 -0.37 -18.21 -1.84
N HIS A 293 -1.42 -18.97 -2.19
CA HIS A 293 -1.56 -20.38 -1.82
C HIS A 293 -0.64 -21.31 -2.62
N LEU A 294 -0.04 -20.84 -3.70
CA LEU A 294 0.91 -21.58 -4.54
C LEU A 294 2.36 -21.26 -4.16
N LEU A 295 2.62 -20.14 -3.47
CA LEU A 295 3.97 -19.76 -3.02
C LEU A 295 4.54 -20.69 -1.95
N PRO A 296 5.88 -20.83 -1.84
CA PRO A 296 6.51 -21.57 -0.76
C PRO A 296 6.17 -20.97 0.61
N PRO A 297 6.26 -21.75 1.71
CA PRO A 297 5.89 -21.30 3.05
C PRO A 297 6.49 -19.94 3.44
N PHE A 298 7.79 -19.75 3.21
CA PHE A 298 8.48 -18.51 3.54
C PHE A 298 7.82 -17.26 2.93
N ALA A 299 7.52 -17.31 1.64
CA ALA A 299 6.92 -16.20 0.90
C ALA A 299 5.43 -16.06 1.21
N ARG A 300 4.71 -17.19 1.31
CA ARG A 300 3.28 -17.22 1.68
C ARG A 300 3.03 -16.53 3.02
N ASP A 301 3.85 -16.81 4.03
CA ASP A 301 3.68 -16.29 5.39
C ASP A 301 4.01 -14.78 5.50
N ARG A 302 4.72 -14.24 4.51
CA ARG A 302 5.21 -12.85 4.53
C ARG A 302 4.49 -11.93 3.56
N LEU A 303 3.91 -12.46 2.49
CA LEU A 303 3.30 -11.64 1.46
C LEU A 303 2.19 -10.74 2.05
N TYR A 304 2.25 -9.44 1.72
CA TYR A 304 1.38 -8.38 2.23
C TYR A 304 1.50 -8.10 3.72
N SER A 305 2.52 -8.61 4.40
CA SER A 305 2.80 -8.31 5.80
C SER A 305 4.02 -7.40 5.95
N TYR A 306 4.11 -6.79 7.14
CA TYR A 306 5.22 -5.95 7.56
C TYR A 306 6.08 -6.72 8.57
N PRO A 307 7.42 -6.60 8.52
CA PRO A 307 8.28 -7.17 9.53
C PRO A 307 7.83 -6.80 10.96
N GLN A 308 7.57 -7.81 11.79
CA GLN A 308 7.35 -7.61 13.21
C GLN A 308 8.70 -7.68 13.92
N LEU A 309 9.12 -6.58 14.52
CA LEU A 309 10.31 -6.56 15.36
C LEU A 309 9.99 -7.17 16.72
N SER A 310 10.79 -8.13 17.14
CA SER A 310 10.63 -8.89 18.38
C SER A 310 11.92 -8.91 19.20
N VAL A 311 11.87 -9.44 20.43
CA VAL A 311 13.06 -9.62 21.27
C VAL A 311 14.09 -10.53 20.58
N ALA A 312 13.64 -11.50 19.77
CA ALA A 312 14.54 -12.37 19.00
C ALA A 312 15.35 -11.63 17.93
N ASP A 313 14.91 -10.41 17.54
CA ASP A 313 15.64 -9.59 16.57
C ASP A 313 16.76 -8.75 17.23
N LEU A 314 16.83 -8.68 18.57
CA LEU A 314 17.90 -7.94 19.26
C LEU A 314 19.29 -8.53 18.99
N ASP A 315 19.37 -9.83 18.73
CA ASP A 315 20.62 -10.54 18.43
C ASP A 315 20.91 -10.59 16.93
N ARG A 316 20.04 -10.05 16.07
CA ARG A 316 20.22 -10.07 14.62
C ARG A 316 21.07 -8.87 14.19
N PRO A 317 22.03 -9.07 13.27
CA PRO A 317 22.95 -8.01 12.84
C PRO A 317 22.23 -6.90 12.05
N THR A 318 21.13 -7.23 11.40
CA THR A 318 20.30 -6.29 10.66
C THR A 318 18.88 -6.85 10.45
N VAL A 319 17.98 -5.97 10.04
CA VAL A 319 16.61 -6.29 9.64
C VAL A 319 16.59 -7.00 8.29
N ALA A 320 15.56 -7.82 8.07
CA ALA A 320 15.38 -8.57 6.83
C ALA A 320 15.40 -7.65 5.59
N ASN A 321 16.33 -7.91 4.68
CA ASN A 321 16.53 -7.14 3.45
C ASN A 321 16.10 -7.94 2.19
N CYS A 322 16.28 -7.34 1.01
CA CYS A 322 15.91 -7.92 -0.27
C CYS A 322 16.66 -9.22 -0.59
N LEU A 323 17.97 -9.26 -0.36
CA LEU A 323 18.80 -10.42 -0.68
C LEU A 323 18.56 -11.59 0.28
N TRP A 324 18.45 -11.33 1.59
CA TRP A 324 18.04 -12.32 2.59
C TRP A 324 16.67 -12.91 2.27
N THR A 325 15.73 -12.08 1.83
CA THR A 325 14.39 -12.51 1.41
C THR A 325 14.47 -13.43 0.20
N ALA A 326 15.27 -13.06 -0.82
CA ALA A 326 15.38 -13.82 -2.05
C ALA A 326 16.03 -15.19 -1.83
N LEU A 327 17.14 -15.24 -1.09
CA LEU A 327 17.85 -16.49 -0.81
C LEU A 327 17.06 -17.47 0.04
N ASN A 328 16.12 -16.97 0.86
CA ASN A 328 15.25 -17.78 1.71
C ASN A 328 13.92 -18.17 1.07
N PHE A 329 13.66 -17.82 -0.20
CA PHE A 329 12.35 -18.00 -0.83
C PHE A 329 11.78 -19.41 -0.73
N PHE A 330 12.61 -20.45 -0.93
CA PHE A 330 12.21 -21.86 -0.79
C PHE A 330 12.56 -22.48 0.58
N SER A 331 13.15 -21.72 1.50
CA SER A 331 13.61 -22.24 2.79
C SER A 331 12.43 -22.40 3.74
N SER A 332 12.23 -23.59 4.30
CA SER A 332 11.21 -23.82 5.35
C SER A 332 11.55 -23.12 6.66
N ARG A 333 12.86 -22.93 6.93
CA ARG A 333 13.39 -22.10 8.01
C ARG A 333 14.36 -21.09 7.41
N PRO A 334 14.15 -19.78 7.62
CA PRO A 334 15.06 -18.77 7.13
C PRO A 334 16.47 -18.95 7.69
N ASP A 335 17.49 -18.77 6.85
CA ASP A 335 18.89 -18.75 7.24
C ASP A 335 19.36 -17.30 7.41
N ASP A 336 19.53 -16.90 8.67
CA ASP A 336 19.95 -15.55 9.05
C ASP A 336 21.42 -15.26 8.77
N ARG A 337 22.23 -16.26 8.37
CA ARG A 337 23.56 -15.99 7.84
C ARG A 337 23.51 -15.13 6.57
N PHE A 338 22.39 -15.13 5.84
CA PHE A 338 22.20 -14.27 4.67
C PHE A 338 21.88 -12.80 5.01
N LEU A 339 21.81 -12.43 6.29
CA LEU A 339 21.78 -11.02 6.70
C LEU A 339 23.17 -10.35 6.58
N ASP A 340 24.23 -11.16 6.53
CA ASP A 340 25.57 -10.70 6.16
C ASP A 340 25.67 -10.65 4.63
N ASP A 341 25.83 -9.45 4.07
CA ASP A 341 25.88 -9.25 2.62
C ASP A 341 27.02 -10.03 1.94
N ALA A 342 28.16 -10.19 2.62
CA ALA A 342 29.29 -10.95 2.07
C ALA A 342 28.98 -12.44 2.01
N VAL A 343 28.31 -12.99 3.03
CA VAL A 343 27.81 -14.37 3.00
C VAL A 343 26.75 -14.53 1.92
N ALA A 344 25.77 -13.64 1.87
CA ALA A 344 24.66 -13.70 0.92
C ALA A 344 25.14 -13.64 -0.55
N LEU A 345 26.04 -12.71 -0.87
CA LEU A 345 26.62 -12.59 -2.21
C LEU A 345 27.51 -13.79 -2.58
N ARG A 346 28.26 -14.37 -1.63
CA ARG A 346 29.01 -15.61 -1.88
C ARG A 346 28.06 -16.77 -2.20
N THR A 347 27.01 -16.96 -1.41
CA THR A 347 25.98 -17.98 -1.66
C THR A 347 25.36 -17.81 -3.06
N LEU A 348 25.01 -16.58 -3.45
CA LEU A 348 24.44 -16.32 -4.79
C LEU A 348 25.42 -16.67 -5.93
N ARG A 349 26.74 -16.58 -5.70
CA ARG A 349 27.76 -16.96 -6.70
C ARG A 349 28.04 -18.46 -6.72
N GLU A 350 28.03 -19.11 -5.57
CA GLU A 350 28.46 -20.50 -5.41
C GLU A 350 27.32 -21.49 -5.60
N ASP A 351 26.12 -21.17 -5.11
CA ASP A 351 24.98 -22.10 -5.05
C ASP A 351 23.96 -21.90 -6.17
N TYR A 352 24.14 -20.87 -7.00
CA TYR A 352 23.28 -20.54 -8.13
C TYR A 352 24.07 -20.53 -9.44
N PHE A 353 23.39 -20.72 -10.56
CA PHE A 353 23.93 -20.49 -11.90
C PHE A 353 23.17 -19.36 -12.60
N ILE A 354 23.84 -18.70 -13.54
CA ILE A 354 23.25 -17.61 -14.31
C ILE A 354 22.30 -18.19 -15.37
N VAL A 355 21.12 -17.61 -15.51
CA VAL A 355 20.11 -17.99 -16.51
C VAL A 355 20.05 -16.95 -17.62
N GLU A 356 20.13 -17.41 -18.86
CA GLU A 356 19.94 -16.58 -20.08
C GLU A 356 18.62 -16.87 -20.80
N GLY A 357 17.87 -17.87 -20.35
CA GLY A 357 16.61 -18.32 -20.94
C GLY A 357 15.37 -17.89 -20.16
N GLU A 358 14.28 -18.64 -20.37
CA GLU A 358 13.00 -18.41 -19.70
C GLU A 358 13.12 -18.47 -18.17
N LEU A 359 12.53 -17.47 -17.50
CA LEU A 359 12.50 -17.37 -16.05
C LEU A 359 11.50 -18.36 -15.46
N GLU A 360 11.83 -18.90 -14.30
CA GLU A 360 11.01 -19.85 -13.57
C GLU A 360 10.70 -19.33 -12.17
N LEU A 361 9.62 -19.85 -11.56
CA LEU A 361 9.29 -19.54 -10.17
C LEU A 361 10.51 -19.76 -9.27
N GLY A 362 10.87 -18.72 -8.53
CA GLY A 362 11.95 -18.74 -7.56
C GLY A 362 13.33 -18.36 -8.09
N ASP A 363 13.47 -18.03 -9.37
CA ASP A 363 14.70 -17.42 -9.87
C ASP A 363 14.92 -16.05 -9.20
N ILE A 364 16.16 -15.74 -8.84
CA ILE A 364 16.54 -14.47 -8.23
C ILE A 364 17.01 -13.52 -9.33
N ILE A 365 16.37 -12.37 -9.43
CA ILE A 365 16.78 -11.30 -10.36
C ILE A 365 17.55 -10.26 -9.55
N ALA A 366 18.86 -10.22 -9.75
CA ALA A 366 19.77 -9.26 -9.13
C ALA A 366 19.90 -8.00 -10.00
N PHE A 367 19.77 -6.84 -9.35
CA PHE A 367 19.90 -5.53 -9.97
C PHE A 367 21.30 -4.98 -9.71
N VAL A 368 21.95 -4.59 -10.79
CA VAL A 368 23.31 -4.07 -10.78
C VAL A 368 23.33 -2.75 -11.53
N ASP A 369 23.98 -1.73 -10.97
CA ASP A 369 24.11 -0.43 -11.61
C ASP A 369 25.19 -0.41 -12.70
N GLU A 370 25.40 0.76 -13.30
CA GLU A 370 26.36 1.00 -14.37
C GLU A 370 27.82 0.78 -13.92
N SER A 371 28.11 0.89 -12.61
CA SER A 371 29.43 0.63 -12.03
C SER A 371 29.67 -0.86 -11.75
N GLY A 372 28.64 -1.69 -11.88
CA GLY A 372 28.71 -3.11 -11.55
C GLY A 372 28.37 -3.43 -10.10
N ASP A 373 27.87 -2.45 -9.33
CA ASP A 373 27.52 -2.65 -7.92
C ASP A 373 26.10 -3.21 -7.79
N PHE A 374 25.97 -4.27 -7.00
CA PHE A 374 24.68 -4.85 -6.63
C PHE A 374 23.94 -3.89 -5.68
N PHE A 375 22.65 -3.64 -5.95
CA PHE A 375 21.86 -2.77 -5.08
C PHE A 375 20.47 -3.31 -4.70
N HIS A 376 19.93 -4.31 -5.42
CA HIS A 376 18.64 -4.90 -5.09
C HIS A 376 18.48 -6.32 -5.65
N ALA A 377 17.61 -7.12 -5.04
CA ALA A 377 17.23 -8.43 -5.54
C ALA A 377 15.73 -8.67 -5.37
N VAL A 378 15.14 -9.39 -6.32
CA VAL A 378 13.74 -9.84 -6.28
C VAL A 378 13.66 -11.30 -6.70
N VAL A 379 12.52 -11.94 -6.42
CA VAL A 379 12.27 -13.32 -6.83
C VAL A 379 11.21 -13.36 -7.91
N GLN A 380 11.49 -14.06 -9.01
CA GLN A 380 10.55 -14.32 -10.08
C GLN A 380 9.35 -15.13 -9.56
N ILE A 381 8.14 -14.64 -9.84
CA ILE A 381 6.90 -15.38 -9.56
C ILE A 381 6.31 -15.92 -10.86
N ALA A 382 5.98 -15.05 -11.81
CA ALA A 382 5.37 -15.39 -13.10
C ALA A 382 5.36 -14.16 -14.01
N ASP A 383 5.55 -14.32 -15.32
CA ASP A 383 5.64 -13.18 -16.25
C ASP A 383 6.69 -12.14 -15.79
N ASN A 384 6.34 -10.85 -15.69
CA ASN A 384 7.17 -9.83 -15.05
C ASN A 384 6.83 -9.63 -13.56
N LEU A 385 5.97 -10.46 -12.97
CA LEU A 385 5.59 -10.38 -11.56
C LEU A 385 6.68 -10.96 -10.67
N VAL A 386 7.10 -10.18 -9.68
CA VAL A 386 8.17 -10.49 -8.76
C VAL A 386 7.72 -10.33 -7.31
N PHE A 387 8.31 -11.12 -6.43
CA PHE A 387 8.21 -10.99 -4.99
C PHE A 387 9.41 -10.21 -4.47
N SER A 388 9.15 -9.14 -3.73
CA SER A 388 10.20 -8.23 -3.25
C SER A 388 9.97 -7.79 -1.82
N LYS A 389 11.07 -7.64 -1.09
CA LYS A 389 11.17 -6.84 0.12
C LYS A 389 11.91 -5.56 -0.25
N ASN A 390 11.17 -4.49 -0.53
CA ASN A 390 11.79 -3.24 -0.95
C ASN A 390 12.46 -2.58 0.26
N GLY A 391 13.79 -2.46 0.21
CA GLY A 391 14.58 -1.82 1.25
C GLY A 391 14.65 -2.59 2.57
N ILE A 392 15.38 -1.98 3.50
CA ILE A 392 15.72 -2.58 4.80
C ILE A 392 14.71 -2.23 5.90
N SER A 393 13.84 -1.24 5.72
CA SER A 393 12.93 -0.79 6.79
C SER A 393 11.93 -1.87 7.24
N ALA A 394 11.67 -1.93 8.55
CA ALA A 394 10.58 -2.72 9.12
C ALA A 394 9.18 -2.20 8.69
N LEU A 395 9.11 -0.96 8.21
CA LEU A 395 7.89 -0.36 7.67
C LEU A 395 7.77 -0.52 6.15
N SER A 396 8.62 -1.36 5.54
CA SER A 396 8.47 -1.77 4.14
C SER A 396 7.97 -3.23 4.09
N PRO A 397 6.82 -3.50 3.45
CA PRO A 397 6.22 -4.83 3.42
C PRO A 397 6.90 -5.75 2.38
N TRP A 398 6.60 -7.04 2.47
CA TRP A 398 6.80 -7.96 1.33
C TRP A 398 5.61 -7.83 0.37
N THR A 399 5.89 -7.68 -0.92
CA THR A 399 4.87 -7.34 -1.94
C THR A 399 5.04 -8.14 -3.21
N LEU A 400 3.97 -8.18 -4.01
CA LEU A 400 4.02 -8.55 -5.42
C LEU A 400 4.01 -7.28 -6.26
N MET A 401 5.00 -7.16 -7.14
CA MET A 401 5.17 -6.01 -8.02
C MET A 401 5.61 -6.49 -9.40
N THR A 402 5.38 -5.68 -10.42
CA THR A 402 5.99 -5.90 -11.73
C THR A 402 7.46 -5.49 -11.71
N LEU A 403 8.27 -6.09 -12.59
CA LEU A 403 9.68 -5.77 -12.72
C LEU A 403 9.92 -4.29 -13.06
N GLU A 404 9.05 -3.70 -13.88
CA GLU A 404 9.09 -2.28 -14.24
C GLU A 404 8.79 -1.38 -13.03
N GLU A 405 7.87 -1.77 -12.14
CA GLU A 405 7.66 -1.06 -10.89
C GLU A 405 8.89 -1.08 -10.00
N VAL A 406 9.58 -2.21 -9.92
CA VAL A 406 10.83 -2.31 -9.14
C VAL A 406 11.92 -1.41 -9.74
N LYS A 407 12.08 -1.39 -11.07
CA LYS A 407 13.00 -0.46 -11.74
C LYS A 407 12.67 1.00 -11.43
N GLY A 408 11.39 1.37 -11.52
CA GLY A 408 10.94 2.72 -11.15
C GLY A 408 11.22 3.07 -9.69
N TYR A 409 11.01 2.13 -8.76
CA TYR A 409 11.26 2.31 -7.33
C TYR A 409 12.74 2.61 -7.00
N TYR A 410 13.66 2.07 -7.81
CA TYR A 410 15.11 2.24 -7.65
C TYR A 410 15.76 3.11 -8.74
N ARG A 411 14.97 3.90 -9.47
CA ARG A 411 15.46 4.76 -10.56
C ARG A 411 16.55 5.74 -10.11
N TRP A 412 16.48 6.22 -8.87
CA TRP A 412 17.50 7.08 -8.26
C TRP A 412 18.89 6.41 -8.19
N ARG A 413 18.95 5.07 -8.14
CA ARG A 413 20.20 4.31 -8.07
C ARG A 413 20.76 4.02 -9.45
N SER A 414 19.90 3.63 -10.39
CA SER A 414 20.25 3.40 -11.80
C SER A 414 18.99 3.52 -12.65
N GLU A 415 19.07 4.30 -13.72
CA GLU A 415 17.96 4.43 -14.68
C GLU A 415 17.81 3.19 -15.55
N ASN A 416 18.92 2.50 -15.83
CA ASN A 416 18.96 1.33 -16.70
C ASN A 416 19.75 0.19 -16.02
N PRO A 417 19.24 -0.37 -14.92
CA PRO A 417 19.97 -1.38 -14.18
C PRO A 417 20.14 -2.64 -15.02
N ARG A 418 21.35 -3.20 -14.96
CA ARG A 418 21.63 -4.52 -15.54
C ARG A 418 21.01 -5.58 -14.63
N LEU A 419 20.21 -6.45 -15.23
CA LEU A 419 19.56 -7.56 -14.53
C LEU A 419 20.38 -8.83 -14.74
N ILE A 420 20.75 -9.49 -13.65
CA ILE A 420 21.40 -10.80 -13.67
C ILE A 420 20.47 -11.81 -13.01
N VAL A 421 20.11 -12.85 -13.74
CA VAL A 421 19.17 -13.86 -13.26
C VAL A 421 19.95 -15.06 -12.73
N HIS A 422 19.60 -15.50 -11.52
CA HIS A 422 20.23 -16.60 -10.82
C HIS A 422 19.20 -17.69 -10.50
N ARG A 423 19.50 -18.94 -10.87
CA ARG A 423 18.70 -20.11 -10.50
C ARG A 423 19.50 -21.00 -9.56
N ARG A 424 18.88 -21.40 -8.44
CA ARG A 424 19.54 -22.25 -7.44
C ARG A 424 19.83 -23.63 -8.03
N LYS A 425 21.01 -24.17 -7.72
CA LYS A 425 21.42 -25.51 -8.12
C LYS A 425 20.62 -26.55 -7.33
N GLY A 426 20.13 -27.58 -8.02
CA GLY A 426 19.42 -28.71 -7.39
C GLY A 426 17.99 -28.40 -6.93
N LEU A 427 17.36 -27.36 -7.49
CA LEU A 427 15.95 -27.00 -7.25
C LEU A 427 14.95 -27.95 -7.94
#